data_AF-A0A5C6DZR5-F1
#
_entry.id   AF-A0A5C6DZR5-F1
#
_cell.length_a   1.000
_cell.length_b   1.000
_cell.length_c   1.000
_cell.angle_alpha   90.00
_cell.angle_beta   90.00
_cell.angle_gamma   90.00
#
_symmetry.space_group_name_H-M   'P 1'
#
loop_
_entity.id
_entity.type
_entity.pdbx_description
1 polymer ?
#
loop_
_entity_poly.entity_id
_entity_poly.type
_entity_poly.pdbx_seq_one_letter_code
_entity_poly.pdbx_strand_id
1 'polypeptide(L)' 'MTVYCKGQQIDVVLNGEHVTSMDMRKWTSAKTNPDGSEIPPWLSRPFSTLATKGRVGLQGKHAGAPIWFRNVKIKAFD' A
#
# COMPACT_ATOMS: atom_id res chain seq x y z
N MET A 1 4.69 -12.67 1.56
CA MET A 1 4.68 -11.19 1.57
C MET A 1 4.42 -10.71 2.97
N THR A 2 5.11 -9.67 3.40
CA THR A 2 4.89 -8.95 4.66
C THR A 2 4.76 -7.46 4.31
N VAL A 3 3.73 -6.80 4.83
CA VAL A 3 3.54 -5.35 4.67
C VAL A 3 3.66 -4.71 6.05
N TYR A 4 4.64 -3.82 6.22
CA TYR A 4 4.81 -3.02 7.43
C TYR A 4 4.12 -1.68 7.21
N CYS A 5 3.12 -1.34 8.03
CA CYS A 5 2.41 -0.06 7.98
C CYS A 5 2.67 0.73 9.26
N LYS A 6 3.71 1.58 9.26
CA LYS A 6 4.12 2.41 10.41
C LYS A 6 3.72 3.86 10.17
N GLY A 7 2.46 4.19 10.44
CA GLY A 7 1.94 5.52 10.15
C GLY A 7 2.04 5.82 8.65
N GLN A 8 2.80 6.85 8.29
CA GLN A 8 3.01 7.27 6.89
C GLN A 8 4.14 6.49 6.18
N GLN A 9 4.87 5.62 6.87
CA GLN A 9 5.89 4.76 6.29
C GLN A 9 5.29 3.38 5.98
N ILE A 10 5.38 2.95 4.72
CA ILE A 10 4.92 1.63 4.26
C ILE A 10 6.10 0.90 3.63
N ASP A 11 6.35 -0.33 4.07
CA ASP A 11 7.38 -1.19 3.50
C ASP A 11 6.81 -2.56 3.11
N VAL A 12 7.25 -3.09 1.98
CA VAL A 12 6.81 -4.39 1.46
C VAL A 12 8.00 -5.33 1.33
N VAL A 13 7.88 -6.51 1.93
CA VAL A 13 8.82 -7.62 1.78
C VAL A 13 8.14 -8.75 1.01
N LEU A 14 8.72 -9.15 -0.11
CA LEU A 14 8.22 -10.24 -0.95
C LEU A 14 9.30 -11.33 -1.02
N ASN A 15 8.94 -12.56 -0.68
CA ASN A 15 9.85 -13.72 -0.68
C ASN A 15 11.18 -13.49 0.08
N GLY A 16 11.16 -12.67 1.13
CA GLY A 16 12.34 -12.36 1.95
C GLY A 16 13.11 -11.11 1.51
N GLU A 17 12.77 -10.52 0.36
CA GLU A 17 13.43 -9.33 -0.18
C GLU A 17 12.59 -8.07 0.08
N HIS A 18 13.24 -6.98 0.50
CA HIS A 18 12.60 -5.67 0.64
C HIS A 18 12.50 -5.00 -0.73
N VAL A 19 11.29 -4.99 -1.29
CA VAL A 19 11.05 -4.61 -2.69
C VAL A 19 10.43 -3.21 -2.84
N THR A 20 9.88 -2.65 -1.77
CA THR A 20 9.23 -1.33 -1.83
C THR A 20 9.30 -0.63 -0.48
N SER A 21 9.64 0.66 -0.51
CA SER A 21 9.60 1.56 0.64
C SER A 21 8.92 2.87 0.23
N MET A 22 7.90 3.28 0.97
CA MET A 22 7.07 4.43 0.66
C MET A 22 6.93 5.34 1.88
N ASP A 23 7.36 6.58 1.73
CA ASP A 23 6.99 7.68 2.63
C ASP A 23 5.81 8.44 2.04
N MET A 24 4.60 8.20 2.58
CA MET A 24 3.35 8.79 2.10
C MET A 24 3.37 10.32 2.10
N ARG A 25 4.22 10.98 2.91
CA ARG A 25 4.34 12.45 2.95
C ARG A 25 4.78 13.04 1.62
N LYS A 26 5.48 12.26 0.78
CA LYS A 26 5.95 12.71 -0.54
C LYS A 26 4.84 12.76 -1.59
N TRP A 27 3.75 12.02 -1.39
CA TRP A 27 2.61 11.99 -2.31
C TRP A 27 1.60 13.10 -1.98
N THR A 28 2.00 14.34 -2.24
CA THR A 28 1.21 15.55 -1.97
C THR A 28 0.21 15.91 -3.08
N SER A 29 0.37 15.31 -4.28
CA SER A 29 -0.56 15.45 -5.40
C SER A 29 -1.48 14.23 -5.52
N ALA A 30 -2.71 14.45 -5.96
CA ALA A 30 -3.64 13.39 -6.36
C ALA A 30 -3.46 12.94 -7.82
N LYS A 31 -2.62 13.64 -8.59
CA LYS A 31 -2.48 13.44 -10.04
C LYS A 31 -1.08 13.01 -10.46
N THR A 32 -0.06 13.26 -9.63
CA THR A 32 1.34 13.09 -10.00
C THR A 32 2.12 12.48 -8.86
N ASN A 33 2.91 11.45 -9.16
CA ASN A 33 3.83 10.81 -8.22
C ASN A 33 5.07 11.70 -7.97
N PRO A 34 5.87 11.42 -6.91
CA PRO A 34 7.08 12.18 -6.62
C PRO A 34 8.13 12.17 -7.73
N ASP A 35 8.13 11.15 -8.58
CA ASP A 35 9.02 11.03 -9.75
C ASP A 35 8.48 11.72 -11.01
N GLY A 36 7.30 12.35 -10.93
CA GLY A 36 6.66 13.04 -12.05
C GLY A 36 5.70 12.17 -12.88
N SER A 37 5.63 10.86 -12.65
CA SER A 37 4.69 9.98 -13.36
C SER A 37 3.23 10.23 -12.94
N GLU A 38 2.27 9.90 -13.82
CA GLU A 38 0.85 10.13 -13.55
C GLU A 38 0.24 9.12 -12.56
N ILE A 39 -0.65 9.60 -11.70
CA ILE A 39 -1.49 8.77 -10.83
C ILE A 39 -2.78 8.41 -11.58
N PRO A 40 -3.25 7.15 -11.52
CA PRO A 40 -4.50 6.77 -12.15
C PRO A 40 -5.70 7.61 -11.68
N PRO A 41 -6.59 8.05 -12.59
CA PRO A 41 -7.61 9.06 -12.30
C PRO A 41 -8.68 8.62 -11.30
N TRP A 42 -8.84 7.32 -11.07
CA TRP A 42 -9.76 6.78 -10.06
C TRP A 42 -9.21 6.88 -8.62
N LEU A 43 -7.93 7.25 -8.43
CA LEU A 43 -7.32 7.53 -7.14
C LEU A 43 -7.24 9.06 -6.93
N SER A 44 -8.25 9.63 -6.27
CA SER A 44 -8.48 11.09 -6.27
C SER A 44 -7.96 11.86 -5.04
N ARG A 45 -7.28 11.20 -4.09
CA ARG A 45 -6.78 11.83 -2.86
C ARG A 45 -5.26 11.75 -2.76
N PRO A 46 -4.55 12.84 -2.41
CA PRO A 46 -3.12 12.77 -2.11
C PRO A 46 -2.87 11.81 -0.95
N PHE A 47 -1.92 10.89 -1.10
CA PHE A 47 -1.69 9.87 -0.08
C PHE A 47 -1.19 10.48 1.23
N SER A 48 -0.53 11.64 1.19
CA SER A 48 -0.10 12.38 2.38
C SER A 48 -1.25 12.76 3.32
N THR A 49 -2.49 12.78 2.83
CA THR A 49 -3.70 13.15 3.58
C THR A 49 -4.55 11.96 4.04
N LEU A 50 -4.20 10.74 3.63
CA LEU A 50 -4.96 9.54 4.00
C LEU A 50 -4.75 9.17 5.47
N ALA A 51 -5.82 8.67 6.11
CA ALA A 51 -5.71 8.11 7.45
C ALA A 51 -4.83 6.87 7.46
N THR A 52 -3.92 6.78 8.44
CA THR A 52 -2.95 5.69 8.58
C THR A 52 -3.41 4.59 9.54
N LYS A 53 -4.71 4.56 9.84
CA LYS A 53 -5.40 3.54 10.61
C LYS A 53 -6.73 3.20 9.93
N GLY A 54 -7.00 1.92 9.75
CA GLY A 54 -8.19 1.45 9.05
C GLY A 54 -8.32 -0.07 9.06
N ARG A 55 -9.30 -0.58 8.31
CA ARG A 55 -9.47 -2.03 8.10
C ARG A 55 -8.47 -2.54 7.06
N VAL A 56 -8.05 -3.79 7.18
CA VAL A 56 -7.26 -4.51 6.18
C VAL A 56 -8.20 -5.36 5.34
N GLY A 57 -8.05 -5.33 4.01
CA GLY A 57 -8.86 -6.08 3.07
C GLY A 57 -8.02 -6.85 2.05
N LEU A 58 -8.54 -7.97 1.57
CA LEU A 58 -7.98 -8.74 0.45
C LEU A 58 -8.99 -8.69 -0.69
N GLN A 59 -8.58 -8.20 -1.86
CA GLN A 59 -9.51 -7.87 -2.96
C GLN A 59 -10.30 -9.10 -3.49
N GLY A 60 -9.74 -10.31 -3.36
CA GLY A 60 -10.31 -11.52 -3.95
C GLY A 60 -10.00 -11.62 -5.45
N LYS A 61 -10.91 -12.20 -6.24
CA LYS A 61 -10.76 -12.38 -7.68
C LYS A 61 -10.54 -11.04 -8.37
N HIS A 62 -9.48 -10.93 -9.17
CA HIS A 62 -9.19 -9.75 -9.98
C HIS A 62 -9.28 -10.13 -11.46
N ALA A 63 -10.19 -9.49 -12.20
CA ALA A 63 -10.55 -9.88 -13.57
C ALA A 63 -10.87 -11.38 -13.67
N GLY A 64 -10.22 -12.11 -14.59
CA GLY A 64 -10.42 -13.54 -14.78
C GLY A 64 -9.60 -14.46 -13.87
N ALA A 65 -8.60 -13.93 -13.14
CA ALA A 65 -7.62 -14.75 -12.45
C ALA A 65 -8.07 -15.08 -11.00
N PRO A 66 -8.14 -16.38 -10.62
CA PRO A 66 -8.38 -16.76 -9.24
C PRO A 66 -7.14 -16.49 -8.36
N ILE A 67 -7.38 -16.32 -7.06
CA ILE A 67 -6.31 -16.15 -6.06
C ILE A 67 -6.69 -16.85 -4.75
N TRP A 68 -5.69 -17.38 -4.05
CA TRP A 68 -5.84 -18.07 -2.76
C TRP A 68 -4.86 -17.50 -1.74
N PHE A 69 -5.34 -17.33 -0.50
CA PHE A 69 -4.54 -16.82 0.61
C PHE A 69 -4.49 -17.86 1.73
N ARG A 70 -3.34 -17.96 2.39
CA ARG A 70 -3.16 -18.76 3.61
C ARG A 70 -2.20 -18.06 4.55
N ASN A 71 -2.27 -18.39 5.84
CA ASN A 71 -1.38 -17.85 6.88
C ASN A 71 -1.41 -16.31 7.00
N VAL A 72 -2.60 -15.70 6.83
CA VAL A 72 -2.80 -14.26 7.02
C VAL A 72 -2.79 -13.96 8.51
N LYS A 73 -1.82 -13.15 8.95
CA LYS A 73 -1.60 -12.80 10.36
C LYS A 73 -1.29 -11.30 10.45
N ILE A 74 -1.56 -10.71 11.60
CA ILE A 74 -1.21 -9.33 11.90
C ILE A 74 -0.46 -9.28 13.24
N LYS A 75 0.57 -8.44 13.32
CA LYS A 75 1.28 -8.11 14.55
C LYS A 75 1.28 -6.57 14.66
N ALA A 76 0.82 -6.05 15.80
CA ALA A 76 0.92 -4.63 16.09
C ALA A 76 2.39 -4.24 16.35
N PHE A 77 2.74 -3.00 16.04
CA PHE A 77 3.98 -2.42 16.53
C PHE A 77 3.79 -2.03 18.00
N ASP A 78 4.86 -2.13 18.77
CA ASP A 78 4.93 -1.60 20.12
C ASP A 78 4.96 -0.06 20.10
#